data_AF-A0A7S9CUR6-F1
#
_entry.id   AF-A0A7S9CUR6-F1
#
_cell.length_a   1.000
_cell.length_b   1.000
_cell.length_c   1.000
_cell.angle_alpha   90.00
_cell.angle_beta   90.00
_cell.angle_gamma   90.00
#
_symmetry.space_group_name_H-M   'P 1'
#
loop_
_entity.id
_entity.type
_entity.pdbx_description
1 polymer ?
#
loop_
_entity_poly.entity_id
_entity_poly.type
_entity_poly.pdbx_seq_one_letter_code
_entity_poly.pdbx_strand_id
1 'polypeptide(L)'
;MQIETQELTTCEVAPDGCAISLGFVDGKGEPATIRLSINQVGALVMTLPGLISKALQTRFGDQSLRYAYPLDSWVIEQSTDPSQGMMTLKTSDGFSVCFSIPRAQQSELGEALVSQPATPVQVRAN
;
A
#
# COMPACT_ATOMS: atom_id res chain seq x y z
N MET A 1 8.25 -24.08 9.96
CA MET A 1 8.36 -24.47 8.53
C MET A 1 8.45 -23.18 7.72
N GLN A 2 9.44 -23.08 6.82
CA GLN A 2 9.61 -21.95 5.92
C GLN A 2 9.22 -22.42 4.51
N ILE A 3 8.44 -21.62 3.79
CA ILE A 3 8.06 -21.89 2.40
C ILE A 3 8.78 -20.86 1.55
N GLU A 4 9.67 -21.31 0.66
CA GLU A 4 10.24 -20.47 -0.39
C GLU A 4 9.30 -20.54 -1.59
N THR A 5 8.79 -19.38 -2.02
CA THR A 5 7.85 -19.25 -3.12
C THR A 5 8.56 -18.73 -4.36
N GLN A 6 8.29 -19.32 -5.52
CA GLN A 6 8.79 -18.86 -6.81
C GLN A 6 7.93 -17.73 -7.38
N GLU A 7 6.61 -17.88 -7.28
CA GLU A 7 5.63 -16.99 -7.92
C GLU A 7 4.34 -16.92 -7.10
N LEU A 8 3.71 -15.74 -7.08
CA LEU A 8 2.33 -15.53 -6.62
C LEU A 8 1.40 -15.73 -7.83
N THR A 9 0.49 -16.69 -7.74
CA THR A 9 -0.33 -17.13 -8.88
C THR A 9 -1.77 -16.63 -8.83
N THR A 10 -2.39 -16.59 -7.65
CA THR A 10 -3.79 -16.16 -7.50
C THR A 10 -3.98 -15.27 -6.28
N CYS A 11 -4.94 -14.36 -6.36
CA CYS A 11 -5.39 -13.49 -5.28
C CYS A 11 -6.91 -13.45 -5.31
N GLU A 12 -7.56 -14.19 -4.42
CA GLU A 12 -9.01 -14.37 -4.44
C GLU A 12 -9.64 -13.98 -3.11
N VAL A 13 -10.84 -13.40 -3.17
CA VAL A 13 -11.67 -13.17 -1.99
C VAL A 13 -12.60 -14.37 -1.83
N ALA A 14 -12.68 -14.92 -0.63
CA ALA A 14 -13.61 -15.99 -0.33
C ALA A 14 -15.06 -15.54 -0.58
N PRO A 15 -15.99 -16.44 -0.96
CA PRO A 15 -17.37 -16.06 -1.28
C PRO A 15 -18.11 -15.36 -0.14
N ASP A 16 -17.69 -15.59 1.11
CA ASP A 16 -18.23 -14.96 2.32
C ASP A 16 -17.64 -13.57 2.62
N GLY A 17 -16.62 -13.12 1.87
CA GLY A 17 -15.92 -11.86 2.09
C GLY A 17 -15.02 -11.84 3.33
N CYS A 18 -14.89 -12.96 4.05
CA CYS A 18 -14.21 -13.00 5.36
C CYS A 18 -12.72 -13.37 5.26
N ALA A 19 -12.27 -13.84 4.11
CA ALA A 19 -10.90 -14.29 3.90
C ALA A 19 -10.40 -13.95 2.50
N ILE A 20 -9.09 -13.83 2.39
CA ILE A 20 -8.36 -13.71 1.14
C ILE A 20 -7.44 -14.93 1.01
N SER A 21 -7.41 -15.52 -0.18
CA SER A 21 -6.55 -16.63 -0.54
C SER A 21 -5.46 -16.15 -1.49
N LEU A 22 -4.21 -16.42 -1.15
CA LEU A 22 -3.04 -16.15 -1.97
C LEU A 22 -2.44 -17.47 -2.42
N GLY A 23 -2.48 -17.74 -3.73
CA GLY A 23 -1.86 -18.91 -4.33
C GLY A 23 -0.39 -18.65 -4.66
N PHE A 24 0.46 -19.64 -4.45
CA PHE A 24 1.88 -19.62 -4.76
C PHE A 24 2.31 -20.92 -5.42
N VAL A 25 3.43 -20.89 -6.12
CA VAL A 25 4.22 -22.08 -6.47
C VAL A 25 5.44 -22.13 -5.56
N ASP A 26 5.65 -23.24 -4.85
CA ASP A 26 6.80 -23.41 -3.95
C ASP A 26 8.11 -23.71 -4.73
N GLY A 27 9.25 -23.75 -4.04
CA GLY A 27 10.56 -24.05 -4.64
C GLY A 27 10.68 -25.44 -5.32
N LYS A 28 9.71 -26.33 -5.15
CA LYS A 28 9.64 -27.64 -5.82
C LYS A 28 8.70 -27.63 -7.03
N GLY A 29 8.00 -26.51 -7.29
CA GLY A 29 7.01 -26.40 -8.36
C GLY A 29 5.61 -26.81 -7.93
N GLU A 30 5.39 -27.07 -6.64
CA GLU A 30 4.09 -27.51 -6.13
C GLU A 30 3.22 -26.32 -5.74
N PRO A 31 1.90 -26.36 -6.03
CA PRO A 31 1.00 -25.29 -5.65
C PRO A 31 0.77 -25.27 -4.13
N ALA A 32 0.82 -24.07 -3.54
CA ALA A 32 0.51 -23.83 -2.14
C ALA A 32 -0.42 -22.62 -2.01
N THR A 33 -1.38 -22.68 -1.09
CA THR A 33 -2.31 -21.57 -0.85
C THR A 33 -2.24 -21.12 0.59
N ILE A 34 -2.07 -19.81 0.80
CA ILE A 34 -2.18 -19.17 2.11
C ILE A 34 -3.56 -18.52 2.20
N ARG A 35 -4.36 -18.94 3.17
CA ARG A 35 -5.65 -18.30 3.48
C ARG A 35 -5.49 -17.39 4.69
N LEU A 36 -5.84 -16.13 4.53
CA LEU A 36 -5.69 -15.08 5.52
C LEU A 36 -7.05 -14.45 5.82
N SER A 37 -7.29 -14.13 7.07
CA SER A 37 -8.40 -13.25 7.44
C SER A 37 -8.17 -11.83 6.94
N ILE A 38 -9.23 -11.03 6.81
CA ILE A 38 -9.14 -9.62 6.42
C ILE A 38 -8.21 -8.83 7.35
N ASN A 39 -8.24 -9.10 8.66
CA ASN A 39 -7.36 -8.44 9.64
C ASN A 39 -5.88 -8.76 9.40
N GLN A 40 -5.56 -10.01 9.05
CA GLN A 40 -4.19 -10.40 8.73
C GLN A 40 -3.71 -9.73 7.43
N VAL A 41 -4.57 -9.65 6.41
CA VAL A 41 -4.23 -8.91 5.18
C VAL A 41 -4.07 -7.42 5.46
N GLY A 42 -4.93 -6.82 6.28
CA GLY A 42 -4.76 -5.44 6.74
C GLY A 42 -3.41 -5.20 7.40
N ALA A 43 -2.98 -6.10 8.29
CA ALA A 43 -1.65 -6.03 8.90
C ALA A 43 -0.51 -6.15 7.86
N LEU A 44 -0.66 -6.99 6.83
CA LEU A 44 0.30 -7.08 5.73
C LEU A 44 0.37 -5.78 4.92
N VAL A 45 -0.78 -5.18 4.57
CA VAL A 45 -0.82 -3.89 3.85
C VAL A 45 -0.10 -2.79 4.65
N MET A 46 -0.21 -2.81 5.98
CA MET A 46 0.45 -1.83 6.85
C MET A 46 1.95 -2.08 7.06
N THR A 47 2.49 -3.23 6.65
CA THR A 47 3.89 -3.63 6.94
C THR A 47 4.72 -3.87 5.69
N LEU A 48 4.16 -4.48 4.64
CA LEU A 48 4.86 -4.82 3.40
C LEU A 48 5.51 -3.60 2.72
N PRO A 49 4.89 -2.42 2.58
CA PRO A 49 5.54 -1.26 1.97
C PRO A 49 6.84 -0.85 2.67
N GLY A 50 6.86 -0.92 4.01
CA GLY A 50 8.04 -0.64 4.81
C GLY A 50 9.13 -1.72 4.65
N LEU A 51 8.72 -3.00 4.58
CA LEU A 51 9.65 -4.11 4.34
C LEU A 51 10.28 -4.04 2.94
N ILE A 52 9.51 -3.70 1.91
CA ILE A 52 10.02 -3.50 0.54
C ILE A 52 11.05 -2.37 0.52
N SER A 53 10.73 -1.24 1.16
CA SER A 53 11.66 -0.10 1.26
C SER A 53 12.96 -0.52 1.97
N LYS A 54 12.87 -1.23 3.09
CA LYS A 54 14.05 -1.71 3.83
C LYS A 54 14.87 -2.72 3.01
N ALA A 55 14.22 -3.63 2.29
CA ALA A 55 14.89 -4.59 1.43
C ALA A 55 15.66 -3.89 0.30
N LEU A 56 15.05 -2.89 -0.34
CA LEU A 56 15.69 -2.06 -1.36
C LEU A 56 16.94 -1.35 -0.82
N GLN A 57 16.80 -0.66 0.30
CA GLN A 57 17.90 0.06 0.96
C GLN A 57 19.04 -0.87 1.37
N THR A 58 18.70 -2.06 1.89
CA THR A 58 19.69 -3.07 2.31
C THR A 58 20.44 -3.63 1.11
N ARG A 59 19.72 -3.95 0.02
CA ARG A 59 20.29 -4.54 -1.20
C ARG A 59 21.33 -3.62 -1.85
N PHE A 60 21.10 -2.30 -1.81
CA PHE A 60 21.95 -1.32 -2.47
C PHE A 60 22.85 -0.51 -1.50
N GLY A 61 22.71 -0.72 -0.20
CA GLY A 61 23.50 0.01 0.81
C GLY A 61 23.16 1.51 0.91
N ASP A 62 21.99 1.94 0.42
CA ASP A 62 21.61 3.34 0.34
C ASP A 62 20.25 3.59 1.00
N GLN A 63 20.25 4.35 2.11
CA GLN A 63 19.07 4.67 2.91
C GLN A 63 18.16 5.74 2.28
N SER A 64 18.65 6.46 1.27
CA SER A 64 17.87 7.46 0.54
C SER A 64 16.89 6.84 -0.45
N LEU A 65 17.13 5.59 -0.86
CA LEU A 65 16.28 4.89 -1.81
C LEU A 65 14.87 4.68 -1.28
N ARG A 66 13.90 4.86 -2.19
CA ARG A 66 12.48 4.65 -1.97
C ARG A 66 11.93 3.72 -3.05
N TYR A 67 11.04 2.82 -2.64
CA TYR A 67 10.22 2.10 -3.60
C TYR A 67 8.99 2.97 -3.90
N ALA A 68 8.94 3.54 -5.10
CA ALA A 68 7.85 4.41 -5.53
C ALA A 68 7.02 3.72 -6.62
N TYR A 69 5.72 3.62 -6.40
CA TYR A 69 4.79 3.11 -7.40
C TYR A 69 4.40 4.24 -8.36
N PRO A 70 4.39 4.00 -9.68
CA PRO A 70 3.95 4.99 -10.64
C PRO A 70 2.44 5.24 -10.47
N LEU A 71 2.08 6.46 -10.06
CA LEU A 71 0.69 6.88 -9.97
C LEU A 71 0.09 6.99 -11.37
N ASP A 72 -1.08 6.38 -11.57
CA ASP A 72 -1.82 6.42 -12.83
C ASP A 72 -3.00 7.38 -12.73
N SER A 73 -3.82 7.23 -11.69
CA SER A 73 -5.02 8.05 -11.48
C SER A 73 -5.24 8.35 -10.00
N TRP A 74 -5.97 9.43 -9.74
CA TRP A 74 -6.36 9.82 -8.39
C TRP A 74 -7.78 10.42 -8.38
N VAL A 75 -8.46 10.29 -7.25
CA VAL A 75 -9.80 10.84 -7.01
C VAL A 75 -9.82 11.48 -5.63
N ILE A 76 -10.39 12.68 -5.53
CA ILE A 76 -10.71 13.32 -4.24
C ILE A 76 -12.23 13.41 -4.14
N GLU A 77 -12.78 12.96 -3.03
CA GLU A 77 -14.21 12.99 -2.74
C GLU A 77 -14.47 13.40 -1.29
N GLN A 78 -15.67 13.93 -1.04
CA GLN A 78 -16.11 14.27 0.31
C GLN A 78 -16.59 13.00 1.02
N SER A 79 -16.10 12.74 2.23
CA SER A 79 -16.64 11.64 3.05
C SER A 79 -18.06 11.96 3.54
N THR A 80 -18.81 10.92 3.90
CA THR A 80 -20.09 11.06 4.62
C THR A 80 -19.89 11.75 5.98
N ASP A 81 -18.70 11.63 6.57
CA ASP A 81 -18.25 12.49 7.67
C ASP A 81 -17.78 13.84 7.10
N PRO A 82 -18.46 14.97 7.37
CA PRO A 82 -18.09 16.28 6.83
C PRO A 82 -16.75 16.82 7.35
N SER A 83 -16.18 16.20 8.38
CA SER A 83 -14.84 16.53 8.90
C SER A 83 -13.71 15.86 8.12
N GLN A 84 -14.03 14.90 7.25
CA GLN A 84 -13.07 14.10 6.49
C GLN A 84 -13.32 14.23 4.99
N GLY A 85 -12.24 14.26 4.23
CA GLY A 85 -12.25 14.01 2.79
C GLY A 85 -11.62 12.66 2.53
N MET A 86 -11.78 12.14 1.33
CA MET A 86 -11.16 10.90 0.92
C MET A 86 -10.33 11.14 -0.34
N MET A 87 -9.13 10.58 -0.37
CA MET A 87 -8.26 10.59 -1.54
C MET A 87 -7.91 9.16 -1.90
N THR A 88 -8.31 8.74 -3.10
CA THR A 88 -7.94 7.44 -3.66
C THR A 88 -6.80 7.64 -4.65
N LEU A 89 -5.71 6.88 -4.47
CA LEU A 89 -4.58 6.82 -5.38
C LEU A 89 -4.53 5.43 -6.02
N LYS A 90 -4.37 5.40 -7.35
CA LYS A 90 -4.37 4.16 -8.12
C LYS A 90 -3.17 4.09 -9.07
N THR A 91 -2.59 2.90 -9.18
CA THR A 91 -1.54 2.56 -10.13
C THR A 91 -2.11 1.77 -11.31
N SER A 92 -1.38 1.72 -12.43
CA SER A 92 -1.80 1.01 -13.63
C SER A 92 -1.86 -0.52 -13.46
N ASP A 93 -1.10 -1.07 -12.50
CA ASP A 93 -1.04 -2.51 -12.19
C ASP A 93 -2.07 -2.94 -11.13
N GLY A 94 -2.97 -2.04 -10.72
CA GLY A 94 -4.15 -2.37 -9.92
C GLY A 94 -4.02 -2.13 -8.42
N PHE A 95 -2.88 -1.63 -7.92
CA PHE A 95 -2.81 -1.13 -6.55
C PHE A 95 -3.69 0.13 -6.41
N SER A 96 -4.59 0.10 -5.44
CA SER A 96 -5.52 1.19 -5.16
C SER A 96 -5.74 1.31 -3.66
N VAL A 97 -5.50 2.50 -3.11
CA VAL A 97 -5.73 2.79 -1.69
C VAL A 97 -6.47 4.11 -1.54
N CYS A 98 -7.48 4.09 -0.68
CA CYS A 98 -8.23 5.27 -0.26
C CYS A 98 -7.81 5.68 1.14
N PHE A 99 -7.42 6.95 1.30
CA PHE A 99 -7.09 7.56 2.58
C PHE A 99 -8.19 8.53 2.99
N SER A 100 -8.63 8.47 4.25
CA SER A 100 -9.38 9.56 4.85
C SER A 100 -8.42 10.65 5.33
N ILE A 101 -8.69 11.89 4.96
CA ILE A 101 -7.85 13.04 5.28
C ILE A 101 -8.69 14.05 6.09
N PRO A 102 -8.28 14.41 7.32
CA PRO A 102 -8.93 15.46 8.08
C PRO A 102 -8.97 16.76 7.28
N ARG A 103 -10.10 17.47 7.34
CA ARG A 103 -10.30 18.66 6.50
C ARG A 103 -9.22 19.74 6.66
N ALA A 104 -8.67 19.91 7.86
CA ALA A 104 -7.57 20.83 8.10
C ALA A 104 -6.30 20.45 7.30
N GLN A 105 -6.00 19.16 7.18
CA GLN A 105 -4.81 18.65 6.46
C GLN A 105 -4.99 18.64 4.95
N GLN A 106 -6.22 18.70 4.44
CA GLN A 106 -6.46 18.75 2.98
C GLN A 106 -5.94 20.06 2.37
N SER A 107 -6.15 21.20 3.05
CA SER A 107 -5.61 22.48 2.61
C SER A 107 -4.07 22.47 2.63
N GLU A 108 -3.48 21.96 3.72
CA GLU A 108 -2.03 21.84 3.86
C GLU A 108 -1.42 20.96 2.75
N LEU A 109 -2.08 19.83 2.42
CA LEU A 109 -1.66 18.97 1.31
C LEU A 109 -1.73 19.69 -0.04
N GLY A 110 -2.81 20.43 -0.30
CA GLY A 110 -2.96 21.23 -1.53
C GLY A 110 -1.87 22.31 -1.66
N GLU A 111 -1.59 23.03 -0.57
CA GLU A 111 -0.53 24.04 -0.51
C GLU A 111 0.87 23.46 -0.73
N ALA A 112 1.13 22.28 -0.15
CA ALA A 112 2.41 21.58 -0.34
C ALA A 112 2.63 21.13 -1.79
N LEU A 113 1.58 20.76 -2.52
CA LEU A 113 1.66 20.34 -3.93
C LEU A 113 1.95 21.51 -4.89
N VAL A 114 1.50 22.72 -4.58
CA VAL A 114 1.72 23.91 -5.42
C VAL A 114 2.99 24.68 -5.05
N SER A 115 3.49 24.49 -3.83
CA SER A 115 4.77 25.06 -3.41
C SER A 115 5.91 24.42 -4.20
N GLN A 116 6.90 25.21 -4.65
CA GLN A 116 8.12 24.64 -5.22
C GLN A 116 8.73 23.65 -4.21
N PRO A 117 9.28 22.50 -4.65
CA PRO A 117 9.85 21.51 -3.76
C PRO A 117 11.06 22.09 -3.03
N ALA A 118 10.82 22.73 -1.89
CA ALA A 118 11.81 22.91 -0.86
C ALA A 118 12.02 21.56 -0.16
N THR A 119 13.23 21.35 0.36
CA THR A 119 13.68 20.28 1.25
C THR A 119 12.54 19.48 1.90
N PRO A 120 12.54 18.13 1.87
CA PRO A 120 11.41 17.30 2.29
C PRO A 120 10.73 17.81 3.56
N VAL A 121 9.50 18.30 3.39
CA VAL A 121 8.66 18.78 4.50
C VAL A 121 8.19 17.56 5.26
N GLN A 122 8.76 17.31 6.44
CA GLN A 122 8.16 16.39 7.39
C GLN A 122 6.91 17.04 7.98
N VAL A 123 5.74 16.68 7.46
CA VAL A 123 4.49 16.94 8.16
C VAL A 123 4.48 16.03 9.38
N ARG A 124 4.52 16.62 10.58
CA ARG A 124 4.43 15.87 11.83
C ARG A 124 3.06 15.19 11.89
N ALA A 125 3.04 13.89 12.18
CA ALA A 125 1.82 13.22 12.58
C ALA A 125 1.36 13.81 13.93
N ASN A 126 0.10 14.23 14.00
CA ASN A 126 -0.56 14.56 15.26
C ASN A 126 -0.95 13.28 16.01
#